data_AF-A0A2T4TZX5-F1
#
_entry.id   AF-A0A2T4TZX5-F1
#
_cell.length_a   1.000
_cell.length_b   1.000
_cell.length_c   1.000
_cell.angle_alpha   90.00
_cell.angle_beta   90.00
_cell.angle_gamma   90.00
#
_symmetry.space_group_name_H-M   'P 1'
#
loop_
_entity.id
_entity.type
_entity.pdbx_description
1 polymer ?
#
loop_
_entity_poly.entity_id
_entity_poly.type
_entity_poly.pdbx_seq_one_letter_code
_entity_poly.pdbx_strand_id
1 'polypeptide(L)'
;MAVVAQQRTVVGIAPACVALSVVRATFYRRQKPQIEVPRPPRQVLRALPPDERKMVLSMLNDDRFADLAPAQVYTADLEHSLPGGHQKLIDLPKPPVIIPIPPRPIIQAAGKRVPVLTTCR
;
A
#
# COMPACT_ATOMS: atom_id res chain seq x y z
N MET A 1 22.27 8.99 -16.32
CA MET A 1 21.62 10.14 -17.01
C MET A 1 22.48 11.41 -17.01
N ALA A 2 23.63 11.43 -16.33
CA ALA A 2 24.52 12.61 -16.28
C ALA A 2 25.08 13.00 -17.67
N VAL A 3 25.37 12.03 -18.54
CA VAL A 3 25.92 12.29 -19.89
C VAL A 3 24.95 13.11 -20.76
N VAL A 4 23.65 12.77 -20.78
CA VAL A 4 22.62 13.57 -21.48
C VAL A 4 22.54 14.99 -20.90
N ALA A 5 22.68 15.14 -19.58
CA ALA A 5 22.66 16.44 -18.91
C ALA A 5 23.89 17.29 -19.21
N GLN A 6 25.07 16.69 -19.39
CA GLN A 6 26.29 17.39 -19.80
C GLN A 6 26.22 17.85 -21.26
N GLN A 7 25.70 17.00 -22.15
CA GLN A 7 25.56 17.31 -23.57
C GLN A 7 24.45 18.31 -23.90
N ARG A 8 23.60 18.65 -22.91
CA ARG A 8 22.45 19.56 -23.11
C ARG A 8 22.84 20.95 -23.62
N THR A 9 24.03 21.44 -23.27
CA THR A 9 24.50 22.78 -23.64
C THR A 9 25.10 22.83 -25.04
N VAL A 10 25.60 21.71 -25.54
CA VAL A 10 26.28 21.62 -26.85
C VAL A 10 25.31 21.24 -27.95
N VAL A 11 24.50 20.20 -27.73
CA VAL A 11 23.58 19.65 -28.76
C VAL A 11 22.11 19.75 -28.36
N GLY A 12 21.80 20.01 -27.09
CA GLY A 12 20.43 19.97 -26.59
C GLY A 12 19.97 18.57 -26.19
N ILE A 13 18.90 18.50 -25.40
CA ILE A 13 18.44 17.26 -24.74
C ILE A 13 17.93 16.23 -25.76
N ALA A 14 17.17 16.66 -26.76
CA ALA A 14 16.54 15.74 -27.72
C ALA A 14 17.56 14.94 -28.54
N PRO A 15 18.52 15.56 -29.22
CA PRO A 15 19.54 14.83 -29.98
C PRO A 15 20.50 14.06 -29.06
N ALA A 16 20.81 14.58 -27.86
CA ALA A 16 21.60 13.83 -26.88
C ALA A 16 20.91 12.53 -26.43
N CYS A 17 19.59 12.57 -26.19
CA CYS A 17 18.79 11.39 -25.89
C CYS A 17 18.79 10.40 -27.05
N VAL A 18 18.63 10.86 -28.29
CA VAL A 18 18.64 10.00 -29.49
C VAL A 18 20.01 9.34 -29.68
N ALA A 19 21.10 10.11 -29.61
CA ALA A 19 22.46 9.61 -29.77
C ALA A 19 22.84 8.57 -28.71
N LEU A 20 22.33 8.73 -27.48
CA LEU A 20 22.56 7.83 -26.36
C LEU A 20 21.49 6.74 -26.23
N SER A 21 20.59 6.60 -27.21
CA SER A 21 19.49 5.62 -27.23
C SER A 21 18.62 5.64 -25.96
N VAL A 22 18.41 6.82 -25.38
CA VAL A 22 17.61 7.03 -24.17
C VAL A 22 16.27 7.64 -24.54
N VAL A 23 15.17 7.01 -24.09
CA VAL A 23 13.83 7.58 -24.24
C VAL A 23 13.74 8.88 -23.42
N ARG A 24 13.31 9.97 -24.07
CA ARG A 24 13.27 11.31 -23.48
C ARG A 24 12.42 11.38 -22.20
N ALA A 25 11.35 10.59 -22.11
CA ALA A 25 10.53 10.47 -20.91
C ALA A 25 11.33 9.90 -19.72
N THR A 26 12.17 8.89 -19.93
CA THR A 26 13.02 8.29 -18.90
C THR A 26 14.04 9.28 -18.37
N PHE A 27 14.62 10.11 -19.24
CA PHE A 27 15.54 11.18 -18.84
C PHE A 27 14.87 12.17 -17.88
N TYR A 28 13.67 12.68 -18.21
CA TYR A 28 12.96 13.61 -17.33
C TYR A 28 12.45 12.95 -16.04
N ARG A 29 11.93 11.72 -16.09
CA ARG A 29 11.51 10.96 -14.89
C ARG A 29 12.68 10.75 -13.92
N ARG A 30 13.89 10.49 -14.43
CA ARG A 30 15.08 10.31 -13.60
C ARG A 30 15.70 11.62 -13.10
N GLN A 31 15.46 12.75 -13.78
CA GLN A 31 15.87 14.08 -13.28
C GLN A 31 15.00 14.55 -12.12
N LYS A 32 13.73 14.14 -12.09
CA LYS A 32 12.80 14.40 -11.00
C LYS A 32 12.37 13.07 -10.39
N PRO A 33 13.27 12.38 -9.67
CA PRO A 33 12.87 11.17 -8.95
C PRO A 33 11.72 11.58 -8.03
N GLN A 34 10.56 10.98 -8.23
CA GLN A 34 9.48 11.16 -7.27
C GLN A 34 10.00 10.60 -5.96
N ILE A 35 9.94 11.40 -4.90
CA ILE A 35 10.23 10.92 -3.55
C ILE A 35 9.28 9.76 -3.33
N GLU A 36 9.84 8.55 -3.20
CA GLU A 36 9.08 7.37 -2.83
C GLU A 36 8.68 7.55 -1.37
N VAL A 37 7.54 8.21 -1.16
CA VAL A 37 6.91 8.24 0.15
C VAL A 37 6.43 6.80 0.41
N PRO A 38 6.84 6.16 1.51
CA PRO A 38 6.36 4.83 1.85
C PRO A 38 4.83 4.85 1.87
N ARG A 39 4.23 4.25 0.85
CA ARG A 39 2.78 4.16 0.78
C ARG A 39 2.35 3.05 1.73
N PRO A 40 1.36 3.28 2.61
CA PRO A 40 0.82 2.19 3.41
C PRO A 40 0.34 1.08 2.45
N PRO A 41 0.52 -0.19 2.84
CA PRO A 41 0.09 -1.31 2.01
C PRO A 41 -1.38 -1.15 1.65
N ARG A 42 -1.71 -1.37 0.38
CA ARG A 42 -3.09 -1.27 -0.10
C ARG A 42 -3.92 -2.34 0.60
N GLN A 43 -4.93 -1.91 1.37
CA GLN A 43 -5.91 -2.82 1.96
C GLN A 43 -6.80 -3.36 0.83
N VAL A 44 -6.83 -4.69 0.67
CA VAL A 44 -7.75 -5.36 -0.25
C VAL A 44 -8.92 -5.91 0.56
N LEU A 45 -10.15 -5.72 0.09
CA LEU A 45 -11.37 -6.06 0.84
C LEU A 45 -11.51 -7.56 1.14
N ARG A 46 -10.86 -8.40 0.33
CA ARG A 46 -10.81 -9.86 0.51
C ARG A 46 -9.50 -10.31 1.16
N ALA A 47 -8.71 -9.40 1.73
CA ALA A 47 -7.54 -9.78 2.50
C ALA A 47 -7.98 -10.51 3.75
N LEU A 48 -7.24 -11.57 4.06
CA LEU A 48 -7.33 -12.21 5.35
C LEU A 48 -6.88 -11.22 6.44
N PRO A 49 -7.60 -11.10 7.57
CA PRO A 49 -7.16 -10.36 8.73
C PRO A 49 -5.74 -10.76 9.16
N PRO A 50 -4.96 -9.86 9.78
CA PRO A 50 -3.56 -10.15 10.12
C PRO A 50 -3.39 -11.36 11.05
N ASP A 51 -4.34 -11.61 11.95
CA ASP A 51 -4.28 -12.74 12.88
C ASP A 51 -4.62 -14.06 12.19
N GLU A 52 -5.69 -14.08 11.39
CA GLU A 52 -6.03 -15.22 10.53
C GLU A 52 -4.88 -15.56 9.56
N ARG A 53 -4.22 -14.53 9.00
CA ARG A 53 -3.02 -14.72 8.16
C ARG A 53 -1.88 -15.38 8.91
N LYS A 54 -1.59 -14.98 10.15
CA LYS A 54 -0.54 -15.61 10.95
C LYS A 54 -0.87 -17.08 11.24
N MET A 55 -2.12 -17.39 11.53
CA MET A 55 -2.57 -18.75 11.79
C MET A 55 -2.42 -19.64 10.55
N VAL A 56 -2.89 -19.18 9.38
CA VAL A 56 -2.74 -19.92 8.11
C VAL A 56 -1.26 -20.12 7.78
N LEU A 57 -0.43 -19.10 7.94
CA LEU A 57 1.02 -19.23 7.73
C LEU A 57 1.66 -20.23 8.70
N SER A 58 1.21 -20.29 9.95
CA SER A 58 1.70 -21.29 10.91
C SER A 58 1.39 -22.70 10.45
N MET A 59 0.16 -22.96 10.00
CA MET A 59 -0.27 -24.27 9.48
C MET A 59 0.50 -24.66 8.21
N LEU A 60 0.69 -23.72 7.29
CA LEU A 60 1.40 -23.96 6.03
C LEU A 60 2.91 -24.20 6.22
N ASN A 61 3.48 -23.76 7.35
CA ASN A 61 4.88 -24.00 7.69
C ASN A 61 5.10 -25.31 8.47
N ASP A 62 4.06 -26.12 8.70
CA ASP A 62 4.21 -27.44 9.30
C ASP A 62 4.95 -28.40 8.34
N ASP A 63 5.65 -29.39 8.91
CA ASP A 63 6.45 -30.39 8.17
C ASP A 63 5.65 -31.14 7.08
N ARG A 64 4.32 -31.22 7.25
CA ARG A 64 3.40 -31.87 6.29
C ARG A 64 3.34 -31.17 4.93
N PHE A 65 3.64 -29.88 4.89
CA PHE A 65 3.54 -29.03 3.69
C PHE A 65 4.90 -28.52 3.21
N ALA A 66 5.98 -28.78 3.95
CA ALA A 66 7.33 -28.28 3.66
C ALA A 66 7.85 -28.69 2.26
N ASP A 67 7.53 -29.91 1.81
CA ASP A 67 7.99 -30.47 0.53
C ASP A 67 6.91 -30.43 -0.57
N LEU A 68 5.72 -29.92 -0.27
CA LEU A 68 4.61 -29.93 -1.22
C LEU A 68 4.62 -28.68 -2.11
N ALA A 69 4.36 -28.89 -3.41
CA ALA A 69 4.18 -27.77 -4.32
C ALA A 69 2.92 -26.97 -3.95
N PRO A 70 2.88 -25.65 -4.15
CA PRO A 70 1.73 -24.82 -3.77
C PRO A 70 0.37 -25.30 -4.30
N ALA A 71 0.34 -25.92 -5.49
CA ALA A 71 -0.87 -26.51 -6.05
C ALA A 71 -1.36 -27.74 -5.26
N GLN A 72 -0.43 -28.57 -4.77
CA GLN A 72 -0.73 -29.77 -3.99
C GLN A 72 -1.23 -29.45 -2.59
N VAL A 73 -0.66 -28.40 -1.97
CA VAL A 73 -1.13 -27.87 -0.67
C VAL A 73 -2.60 -27.45 -0.78
N TYR A 74 -2.96 -26.67 -1.81
CA TYR A 74 -4.34 -26.23 -2.01
C TYR A 74 -5.32 -27.39 -2.22
N THR A 75 -4.94 -28.41 -2.99
CA THR A 75 -5.79 -29.59 -3.18
C THR A 75 -5.94 -30.40 -1.90
N ALA A 76 -4.87 -30.57 -1.12
CA ALA A 76 -4.90 -31.30 0.13
C ALA A 76 -5.76 -30.59 1.19
N ASP A 77 -5.67 -29.26 1.27
CA ASP A 77 -6.50 -28.43 2.15
C ASP A 77 -7.98 -28.47 1.75
N LEU A 78 -8.27 -28.41 0.45
CA LEU A 78 -9.63 -28.52 -0.06
C LEU A 78 -10.24 -29.90 0.20
N GLU A 79 -9.49 -30.98 -0.01
CA GLU A 79 -9.94 -32.35 0.23
C GLU A 79 -10.31 -32.58 1.70
N HIS A 80 -9.53 -32.02 2.65
CA HIS A 80 -9.83 -32.12 4.08
C HIS A 80 -11.02 -31.23 4.53
N SER A 81 -11.51 -30.32 3.68
CA SER A 81 -12.52 -29.32 4.06
C SER A 81 -13.97 -29.68 3.71
N LEU A 82 -14.23 -30.88 3.15
CA LEU A 82 -15.56 -31.42 2.88
C LEU A 82 -15.69 -32.77 3.63
N PRO A 83 -16.68 -33.01 4.53
CA PRO A 83 -17.96 -32.32 4.74
C PRO A 83 -18.07 -31.59 6.11
N GLY A 84 -18.64 -30.38 6.11
CA GLY A 84 -19.20 -29.74 7.33
C GLY A 84 -18.26 -28.92 8.22
N GLY A 85 -17.13 -28.40 7.72
CA GLY A 85 -16.04 -27.90 8.58
C GLY A 85 -15.82 -26.39 8.75
N HIS A 86 -16.58 -25.48 8.11
CA HIS A 86 -16.29 -24.04 8.25
C HIS A 86 -16.69 -23.44 9.61
N GLN A 87 -17.35 -24.20 10.50
CA GLN A 87 -17.90 -23.66 11.74
C GLN A 87 -16.86 -23.45 12.86
N LYS A 88 -15.63 -23.98 12.75
CA LYS A 88 -14.59 -23.78 13.78
C LYS A 88 -13.83 -22.45 13.68
N LEU A 89 -14.21 -21.55 12.76
CA LEU A 89 -13.64 -20.21 12.65
C LEU A 89 -14.52 -19.10 13.27
N ILE A 90 -15.75 -19.41 13.69
CA ILE A 90 -16.69 -18.40 14.24
C ILE A 90 -16.58 -18.28 15.79
N ASP A 91 -15.98 -19.26 16.47
CA ASP A 91 -16.00 -19.35 17.95
C ASP A 91 -14.69 -18.94 18.67
N LEU A 92 -13.69 -18.38 17.97
CA LEU A 92 -12.63 -17.66 18.67
C LEU A 92 -13.22 -16.34 19.19
N PRO A 93 -13.07 -16.00 20.50
CA PRO A 93 -13.61 -14.76 21.03
C PRO A 93 -12.99 -13.61 20.26
N LYS A 94 -13.79 -13.01 19.38
CA LYS A 94 -13.39 -11.86 18.58
C LYS A 94 -12.84 -10.82 19.56
N PRO A 95 -11.57 -10.40 19.45
CA PRO A 95 -11.03 -9.40 20.35
C PRO A 95 -11.92 -8.15 20.25
N PRO A 96 -12.28 -7.51 21.37
CA PRO A 96 -13.16 -6.36 21.35
C PRO A 96 -12.55 -5.33 20.40
N VAL A 97 -13.29 -5.00 19.35
CA VAL A 97 -12.92 -3.90 18.46
C VAL A 97 -13.00 -2.64 19.31
N ILE A 98 -11.86 -2.19 19.83
CA ILE A 98 -11.74 -0.89 20.47
C ILE A 98 -11.92 0.13 19.35
N ILE A 99 -13.16 0.55 19.13
CA ILE A 99 -13.47 1.69 18.27
C ILE A 99 -12.87 2.91 18.97
N PRO A 100 -11.86 3.58 18.41
CA PRO A 100 -11.35 4.80 19.03
C PRO A 100 -12.48 5.83 19.02
N ILE A 101 -13.00 6.13 20.22
CA ILE A 101 -13.96 7.22 20.42
C ILE A 101 -13.22 8.50 20.04
N PRO A 102 -13.68 9.25 19.01
CA PRO A 102 -13.04 10.51 18.67
C PRO A 102 -13.13 11.46 19.87
N PRO A 103 -12.08 12.23 20.19
CA PRO A 103 -12.14 13.20 21.27
C PRO A 103 -13.26 14.20 20.99
N ARG A 104 -14.10 14.45 21.99
CA ARG A 104 -15.19 15.44 21.89
C ARG A 104 -14.58 16.78 21.47
N PRO A 105 -15.20 17.50 20.51
CA PRO A 105 -14.72 18.82 20.15
C PRO A 105 -14.82 19.74 21.37
N ILE A 106 -13.69 20.36 21.74
CA ILE A 106 -13.68 21.45 22.70
C ILE A 106 -14.45 22.60 22.04
N ILE A 107 -15.65 22.87 22.55
CA ILE A 107 -16.47 24.01 22.11
C ILE A 107 -15.71 25.28 22.54
N GLN A 108 -14.86 25.82 21.66
CA GLN A 108 -14.32 27.15 21.84
C GLN A 108 -15.44 28.17 21.61
N ALA A 109 -15.79 28.89 22.67
CA ALA A 109 -16.70 30.01 22.62
C ALA A 109 -16.18 31.05 21.61
N ALA A 110 -16.94 31.23 20.53
CA ALA A 110 -16.66 32.22 19.50
C ALA A 110 -16.83 33.64 20.09
N GLY A 111 -15.73 34.21 20.58
CA GLY A 111 -15.60 35.64 20.78
C GLY A 111 -15.61 36.34 19.42
N LYS A 112 -16.77 36.90 19.04
CA LYS A 112 -16.94 37.72 17.84
C LYS A 112 -15.96 38.89 17.87
N ARG A 113 -14.97 38.90 16.98
CA ARG A 113 -14.36 40.14 16.49
C ARG A 113 -14.75 40.29 15.03
N VAL A 114 -15.56 41.30 14.76
CA VAL A 114 -15.93 41.74 13.42
C VAL A 114 -14.78 42.63 12.92
N PRO A 115 -14.09 42.29 11.83
CA PRO A 115 -13.29 43.27 11.11
C PRO A 115 -14.19 43.98 10.10
N VAL A 116 -14.10 45.30 10.18
CA VAL A 116 -14.79 46.33 9.43
C VAL A 116 -14.49 46.20 7.94
N LEU A 117 -15.49 46.54 7.13
CA LEU A 117 -15.43 46.75 5.69
C LEU A 117 -14.13 47.42 5.25
N THR A 118 -13.44 46.84 4.28
CA THR A 118 -12.59 47.61 3.37
C THR A 118 -12.67 46.99 1.98
N THR A 119 -13.50 47.61 1.16
CA THR A 119 -13.45 47.59 -0.30
C THR A 119 -12.06 48.04 -0.76
N CYS A 120 -11.47 47.37 -1.76
CA CYS A 120 -10.90 48.01 -2.96
C CYS A 120 -10.14 46.99 -3.84
N ARG A 121 -10.74 46.75 -5.02
CA ARG A 121 -10.13 46.55 -6.34
C ARG A 121 -9.40 45.24 -6.65
#